data_AF-A0A963Z930-F1
#
_entry.id   AF-A0A963Z930-F1
#
_cell.length_a   1.000
_cell.length_b   1.000
_cell.length_c   1.000
_cell.angle_alpha   90.00
_cell.angle_beta   90.00
_cell.angle_gamma   90.00
#
_symmetry.space_group_name_H-M   'P 1'
#
loop_
_entity.id
_entity.type
_entity.pdbx_description
1 polymer ?
#
loop_
_entity_poly.entity_id
_entity_poly.type
_entity_poly.pdbx_seq_one_letter_code
_entity_poly.pdbx_strand_id
1 'polypeptide(L)' 'MRKFLLRDEFGITSVVVTHDIESAKRISDRWILLNNGQSADGPSRGANNKEVHSFISGQ' A
#
# COMPACT_ATOMS: atom_id res chain seq x y z
N MET A 1 -10.29 -15.34 -5.05
CA MET A 1 -9.89 -14.31 -4.07
C MET A 1 -8.94 -14.96 -3.08
N ARG A 2 -7.68 -14.50 -2.98
CA ARG A 2 -6.68 -15.11 -2.09
C ARG A 2 -6.80 -14.43 -0.72
N LYS A 3 -7.20 -15.22 0.28
CA LYS A 3 -7.47 -14.82 1.66
C LYS A 3 -6.16 -14.43 2.37
N PHE A 4 -6.08 -13.27 3.01
CA PHE A 4 -4.93 -12.90 3.82
C PHE A 4 -5.09 -13.55 5.18
N LEU A 5 -4.60 -14.80 5.27
CA LEU A 5 -4.78 -15.70 6.41
C LEU A 5 -4.55 -14.97 7.75
N LEU A 6 -3.47 -14.21 7.89
CA LEU A 6 -3.16 -13.54 9.15
C LEU A 6 -4.23 -12.53 9.62
N ARG A 7 -4.70 -11.65 8.73
CA ARG A 7 -5.71 -10.64 9.08
C ARG A 7 -7.09 -11.29 9.26
N ASP A 8 -7.47 -12.16 8.33
CA ASP A 8 -8.81 -12.74 8.28
C ASP A 8 -9.02 -13.83 9.34
N GLU A 9 -7.95 -14.48 9.81
CA GLU A 9 -8.02 -15.57 10.78
C GLU A 9 -7.80 -15.09 12.23
N PHE A 10 -6.94 -14.09 12.45
CA PHE A 10 -6.57 -13.64 13.80
C PHE A 10 -7.06 -12.24 14.15
N GLY A 11 -7.70 -11.52 13.23
CA GLY A 11 -8.24 -10.17 13.48
C GLY A 11 -7.15 -9.12 13.77
N ILE A 12 -5.91 -9.38 13.36
CA ILE A 12 -4.78 -8.49 13.65
C ILE A 12 -4.71 -7.32 12.66
N THR A 13 -4.11 -6.22 13.10
CA THR A 13 -3.65 -5.16 12.19
C THR A 13 -2.23 -5.49 11.74
N SER A 14 -2.00 -5.48 10.42
CA SER A 14 -0.69 -5.73 9.83
C SER A 14 -0.14 -4.45 9.21
N VAL A 15 1.11 -4.13 9.55
CA VAL A 15 1.90 -3.08 8.89
C VAL A 15 3.07 -3.77 8.20
N VAL A 16 3.22 -3.54 6.90
CA VAL A 16 4.28 -4.12 6.07
C VAL A 16 5.04 -2.98 5.39
N VAL A 17 6.37 -3.03 5.47
CA VAL A 17 7.27 -2.08 4.80
C VAL A 17 7.99 -2.80 3.66
N THR A 18 7.89 -2.26 2.44
CA THR A 18 8.52 -2.83 1.25
C THR A 18 8.81 -1.74 0.23
N HIS A 19 9.79 -1.98 -0.63
CA HIS A 19 10.02 -1.19 -1.84
C HIS A 19 9.32 -1.78 -3.08
N ASP A 20 8.79 -3.01 -2.98
CA ASP A 20 8.08 -3.67 -4.08
C ASP A 20 6.58 -3.35 -4.07
N ILE A 21 6.19 -2.47 -4.99
CA ILE A 21 4.81 -2.02 -5.18
C ILE A 21 3.89 -3.18 -5.60
N GLU A 22 4.36 -4.15 -6.37
CA GLU A 22 3.52 -5.26 -6.84
C GLU A 22 3.17 -6.22 -5.71
N SER A 23 4.09 -6.44 -4.77
CA SER A 23 3.76 -7.14 -3.52
C SER A 23 2.80 -6.32 -2.67
N ALA A 24 3.06 -5.03 -2.47
CA ALA A 24 2.19 -4.15 -1.69
C ALA A 24 0.74 -4.14 -2.23
N LYS A 25 0.56 -4.09 -3.57
CA LYS A 25 -0.76 -4.12 -4.24
C LYS A 25 -1.57 -5.36 -3.90
N ARG A 26 -0.88 -6.50 -3.77
CA ARG A 26 -1.54 -7.78 -3.51
C ARG A 26 -2.00 -7.90 -2.07
N ILE A 27 -1.27 -7.31 -1.12
CA ILE A 27 -1.38 -7.67 0.31
C ILE A 27 -2.00 -6.63 1.22
N SER A 28 -2.22 -5.41 0.74
CA SER A 28 -2.61 -4.29 1.59
C SER A 28 -3.88 -3.62 1.10
N ASP A 29 -4.61 -3.03 2.04
CA ASP A 29 -5.81 -2.23 1.77
C ASP A 29 -5.49 -0.74 1.61
N ARG A 30 -4.39 -0.27 2.22
CA ARG A 30 -3.96 1.13 2.29
C ARG A 30 -2.43 1.21 2.21
N TRP A 31 -1.94 2.30 1.62
CA TRP A 31 -0.52 2.61 1.50
C TRP A 31 -0.17 3.91 2.19
N ILE A 32 1.05 3.91 2.75
CA ILE A 32 1.81 5.10 3.07
C ILE A 32 3.09 4.98 2.25
N LEU A 33 3.23 5.81 1.22
CA LEU A 33 4.43 5.86 0.38
C LEU A 33 5.41 6.86 0.97
N LEU A 34 6.70 6.53 0.92
CA LEU A 34 7.77 7.37 1.44
C LEU A 34 8.82 7.58 0.35
N ASN A 35 9.20 8.84 0.11
CA ASN A 35 10.23 9.21 -0.84
C ASN A 35 10.91 10.50 -0.37
N ASN A 36 12.23 10.47 -0.16
CA ASN A 36 13.04 11.64 0.20
C ASN A 36 12.45 12.50 1.35
N GLY A 37 11.92 11.86 2.39
CA GLY A 37 11.32 12.54 3.55
C GLY A 37 9.90 13.07 3.33
N GLN A 38 9.32 12.89 2.14
CA GLN A 38 7.92 13.15 1.86
C GLN A 38 7.08 11.87 1.96
N SER A 39 5.80 12.03 2.27
CA SER A 39 4.85 10.93 2.32
C SER A 39 3.58 11.21 1.52
N ALA A 40 2.99 10.15 0.97
CA ALA A 40 1.65 10.14 0.41
C ALA A 40 0.84 9.02 1.05
N ASP A 41 -0.44 9.28 1.34
CA ASP A 41 -1.31 8.35 2.05
C ASP A 41 -2.61 8.13 1.26
N GLY A 42 -2.99 6.87 1.06
CA GLY A 42 -4.24 6.53 0.38
C GLY A 42 -4.53 5.03 0.26
N PRO A 43 -5.71 4.67 -0.28
CA PRO A 43 -6.06 3.28 -0.53
C PRO A 43 -5.12 2.63 -1.56
N SER A 44 -4.78 1.34 -1.37
CA SER A 44 -3.86 0.60 -2.26
C SER A 44 -4.38 0.46 -3.70
N ARG A 45 -5.71 0.53 -3.88
CA ARG A 45 -6.41 0.49 -5.17
C ARG A 45 -6.72 1.88 -5.74
N GLY A 46 -6.04 2.92 -5.25
CA GLY A 46 -6.34 4.32 -5.52
C GLY A 46 -6.05 4.77 -6.96
N ALA A 47 -6.96 4.46 -7.88
CA ALA A 47 -6.94 4.94 -9.27
C ALA A 47 -7.05 6.48 -9.41
N ASN A 48 -7.43 7.20 -8.34
CA ASN A 48 -7.71 8.65 -8.37
C ASN A 48 -6.93 9.49 -7.35
N ASN A 49 -6.00 8.91 -6.58
CA ASN A 49 -5.16 9.72 -5.68
C ASN A 49 -3.92 10.19 -6.45
N LYS A 50 -3.90 11.49 -6.81
CA LYS A 50 -2.83 12.10 -7.60
C LYS A 50 -1.47 12.01 -6.91
N GLU A 51 -1.41 12.15 -5.60
CA GLU A 51 -0.16 12.08 -4.84
C GLU A 51 0.42 10.67 -4.87
N VAL A 52 -0.41 9.66 -4.61
CA VAL A 52 -0.01 8.24 -4.70
C VAL A 52 0.44 7.89 -6.12
N HIS A 53 -0.25 8.41 -7.15
CA HIS A 53 0.15 8.17 -8.54
C HIS A 53 1.52 8.79 -8.84
N SER A 54 1.76 10.05 -8.46
CA SER A 54 3.04 10.75 -8.67
C SER A 54 4.21 9.96 -8.10
N PHE A 55 4.07 9.47 -6.87
CA PHE A 55 5.08 8.65 -6.20
C PHE A 55 5.39 7.35 -6.95
N ILE A 56 4.38 6.68 -7.50
CA ILE A 56 4.55 5.42 -8.22
C ILE A 56 5.12 5.64 -9.62
N SER A 57 4.74 6.74 -10.29
CA SER A 57 5.25 7.10 -11.62
C SER A 57 6.64 7.75 -11.59
N GLY A 58 7.17 8.08 -10.40
CA GLY A 58 8.44 8.77 -10.24
C GLY A 58 8.42 10.22 -10.72
N GLN A 59 7.25 10.88 -10.63
CA GLN A 59 7.07 12.31 -10.96
C GLN A 59 7.06 13.17 -9.71
#